data_AF-A0A2E6MQS8-F1
#
_entry.id   AF-A0A2E6MQS8-F1
#
_cell.length_a   1.000
_cell.length_b   1.000
_cell.length_c   1.000
_cell.angle_alpha   90.00
_cell.angle_beta   90.00
_cell.angle_gamma   90.00
#
_symmetry.space_group_name_H-M   'P 1'
#
loop_
_entity.id
_entity.type
_entity.pdbx_description
1 polymer ?
#
loop_
_entity_poly.entity_id
_entity_poly.type
_entity_poly.pdbx_seq_one_letter_code
_entity_poly.pdbx_strand_id
1 'polypeptide(L)' 'MSSNGISHLTYKRQRQEQKLKLAAEKRAATGRKSTLKKALMPTLYQAGNNETAKRKAITTDTLTPGRPWK' A
#
# COMPACT_ATOMS: atom_id res chain seq x y z
N MET A 1 -3.97 17.73 -17.33
CA MET A 1 -3.56 16.68 -18.30
C MET A 1 -2.69 15.66 -17.59
N SER A 2 -2.90 14.35 -17.77
CA SER A 2 -2.01 13.33 -17.18
C SER A 2 -0.65 13.43 -17.87
N SER A 3 0.41 13.76 -17.13
CA SER A 3 1.79 13.85 -17.64
C SER A 3 2.30 12.54 -18.27
N ASN A 4 1.57 11.44 -18.10
CA ASN A 4 2.02 10.09 -18.42
C ASN A 4 1.28 9.52 -19.64
N GLY A 5 0.39 10.30 -20.28
CA GLY A 5 -0.38 9.87 -21.46
C GLY A 5 -1.46 8.81 -21.21
N ILE A 6 -1.49 8.16 -20.03
CA ILE A 6 -2.38 7.05 -19.70
C ILE A 6 -3.87 7.42 -19.86
N SER A 7 -4.25 8.68 -19.57
CA SER A 7 -5.64 9.13 -19.73
C SER A 7 -6.14 9.10 -21.18
N HIS A 8 -5.24 9.13 -22.17
CA HIS A 8 -5.57 9.17 -23.60
C HIS A 8 -5.69 7.78 -24.24
N LEU A 9 -5.42 6.70 -23.50
CA LEU A 9 -5.58 5.34 -24.02
C LEU A 9 -7.06 5.01 -24.24
N THR A 10 -7.34 4.47 -25.42
CA THR A 10 -8.69 4.16 -25.92
C THR A 10 -9.44 3.21 -24.99
N TYR A 11 -8.81 2.10 -24.58
CA TYR A 11 -9.49 1.07 -23.80
C TYR A 11 -9.22 1.20 -22.30
N LYS A 12 -10.26 0.93 -21.49
CA LYS A 12 -10.16 0.94 -20.02
C LYS A 12 -9.13 -0.08 -19.50
N ARG A 13 -9.01 -1.24 -20.15
CA ARG A 13 -8.05 -2.29 -19.80
C ARG A 13 -6.60 -1.80 -19.91
N GLN A 14 -6.24 -1.20 -21.04
CA GLN A 14 -4.89 -0.63 -21.26
C GLN A 14 -4.54 0.42 -20.20
N ARG A 15 -5.52 1.25 -19.81
CA ARG A 15 -5.34 2.21 -18.71
C ARG A 15 -5.06 1.55 -17.37
N GLN A 16 -5.73 0.43 -17.08
CA GLN A 16 -5.48 -0.32 -15.86
C GLN A 16 -4.09 -0.95 -15.87
N GLU A 17 -3.70 -1.60 -16.95
CA GLU A 17 -2.38 -2.23 -17.11
C GLU A 17 -1.24 -1.22 -16.95
N GLN A 18 -1.34 -0.06 -17.62
CA GLN A 18 -0.33 1.00 -17.52
C GLN A 18 -0.27 1.61 -16.12
N LYS A 19 -1.41 1.78 -15.44
CA LYS A 19 -1.43 2.23 -14.04
C LYS A 19 -0.77 1.21 -13.11
N LEU A 20 -1.03 -0.08 -13.32
CA LEU A 20 -0.42 -1.15 -12.53
C LEU A 20 1.09 -1.21 -12.74
N LYS A 21 1.55 -1.10 -13.98
CA LYS A 21 2.98 -1.04 -14.32
C LYS A 21 3.66 0.15 -13.65
N LEU A 22 3.10 1.36 -13.80
CA LEU A 22 3.63 2.57 -13.17
C LEU A 22 3.64 2.48 -11.63
N ALA A 23 2.63 1.83 -11.04
CA ALA A 23 2.59 1.60 -9.61
C ALA A 23 3.68 0.59 -9.16
N ALA A 24 4.01 -0.42 -9.98
CA ALA A 24 5.10 -1.34 -9.70
C ALA A 24 6.46 -0.62 -9.76
N GLU A 25 6.70 0.18 -10.81
CA GLU A 25 7.91 0.99 -10.98
C GLU A 25 8.11 1.98 -9.81
N LYS A 26 7.04 2.70 -9.43
CA LYS A 26 7.09 3.60 -8.26
C LYS A 26 7.37 2.87 -6.95
N ARG A 27 6.87 1.65 -6.77
CA ARG A 27 7.16 0.84 -5.58
C ARG A 27 8.63 0.45 -5.53
N ALA A 28 9.21 0.01 -6.65
CA ALA A 28 10.64 -0.29 -6.75
C ALA A 28 11.50 0.94 -6.44
N ALA A 29 11.16 2.10 -7.00
CA ALA A 29 11.91 3.34 -6.79
C ALA A 29 11.83 3.89 -5.35
N THR A 30 10.73 3.63 -4.63
CA THR A 30 10.51 4.16 -3.26
C THR A 30 10.85 3.14 -2.16
N GLY A 31 11.31 1.94 -2.52
CA GLY A 31 11.54 0.85 -1.56
C GLY A 31 10.27 0.31 -0.90
N ARG A 32 9.09 0.65 -1.42
CA ARG A 32 7.80 0.21 -0.85
C ARG A 32 7.54 -1.25 -1.24
N LYS A 33 7.37 -2.11 -0.25
CA LYS A 33 7.05 -3.54 -0.43
C LYS A 33 5.75 -3.71 -1.22
N SER A 34 5.79 -4.58 -2.24
CA SER A 34 4.61 -4.97 -3.04
C SER A 34 3.63 -5.81 -2.23
N THR A 35 4.17 -6.65 -1.34
CA THR A 35 3.40 -7.50 -0.43
C THR A 35 3.35 -6.89 0.96
N LEU A 36 2.22 -6.31 1.32
CA LEU A 36 1.97 -5.85 2.69
C LEU A 36 1.58 -7.07 3.54
N LYS A 37 2.35 -7.35 4.59
CA LYS A 37 1.97 -8.37 5.57
C LYS A 37 0.97 -7.74 6.55
N LYS A 38 -0.27 -8.25 6.58
CA LYS A 38 -1.34 -7.75 7.48
C LYS A 38 -0.87 -7.71 8.94
N ALA A 39 -0.07 -8.69 9.37
CA ALA A 39 0.52 -8.77 10.70
C ALA A 39 1.46 -7.59 11.09
N LEU A 40 1.94 -6.82 10.10
CA LEU A 40 2.86 -5.67 10.32
C LEU A 40 2.12 -4.32 10.31
N MET A 41 0.78 -4.31 10.26
CA MET A 41 0.03 -3.06 10.37
C MET A 41 0.05 -2.55 11.81
N PRO A 42 0.24 -1.23 12.03
CA PRO A 42 0.32 -0.60 13.37
C PRO A 42 -1.02 -0.57 14.11
N THR A 43 -2.12 -0.86 13.41
CA THR A 43 -3.41 -1.17 14.02
C THR A 43 -4.06 -2.33 13.26
N LEU A 44 -4.52 -3.35 13.99
CA LEU A 44 -5.29 -4.45 13.43
C LEU A 44 -6.60 -4.54 14.20
N TYR A 45 -7.73 -4.59 13.51
CA TYR A 45 -8.98 -4.94 14.16
C TYR A 45 -9.05 -6.44 14.40
N GLN A 46 -9.67 -6.85 15.50
CA GLN A 46 -10.03 -8.24 15.72
C GLN A 46 -11.01 -8.71 14.63
N ALA A 47 -11.08 -10.02 14.40
CA ALA A 47 -12.08 -10.58 13.49
C ALA A 47 -13.50 -10.27 14.02
N GLY A 48 -14.38 -9.74 13.16
CA GLY A 48 -15.72 -9.29 13.55
C GLY A 48 -15.90 -7.77 13.41
N ASN A 49 -16.45 -7.12 14.44
CA ASN A 49 -16.79 -5.70 14.38
C ASN A 49 -15.54 -4.80 14.43
N ASN A 50 -15.40 -3.88 13.47
CA ASN A 50 -14.26 -2.96 13.33
C ASN A 50 -14.35 -1.76 14.30
N GLU A 51 -14.71 -2.01 15.55
CA GLU A 51 -14.77 -0.98 16.58
C GLU A 51 -13.37 -0.61 17.05
N THR A 52 -13.12 0.68 17.24
CA THR A 52 -11.86 1.24 17.71
C THR A 52 -11.42 0.68 19.07
N ALA A 53 -12.36 0.24 19.91
CA ALA A 53 -12.12 -0.42 21.18
C ALA A 53 -11.62 -1.88 21.05
N LYS A 54 -11.84 -2.53 19.90
CA LYS A 54 -11.47 -3.93 19.60
C LYS A 54 -10.22 -4.02 18.72
N ARG A 55 -9.32 -3.03 18.83
CA ARG A 55 -8.02 -3.06 18.19
C ARG A 55 -7.15 -4.11 18.88
N LYS A 56 -6.56 -5.01 18.09
CA LYS A 56 -5.53 -5.95 18.52
C LYS A 56 -4.31 -5.14 18.94
N ALA A 57 -3.85 -5.35 20.17
CA ALA A 57 -2.57 -4.83 20.63
C ALA A 57 -1.46 -5.38 19.72
N ILE A 58 -0.60 -4.49 19.24
CA ILE A 58 0.54 -4.86 18.41
C ILE A 58 1.79 -4.76 19.26
N THR A 59 2.62 -5.79 19.18
CA THR A 59 3.94 -5.80 19.78
C THR A 59 4.84 -4.88 18.94
N THR A 60 5.01 -3.66 19.42
CA THR A 60 5.81 -2.61 18.76
C THR A 60 7.31 -2.77 19.01
N ASP A 61 7.75 -3.75 19.79
CA ASP A 61 9.14 -3.91 20.26
C ASP A 61 10.17 -4.08 19.13
N THR A 62 9.71 -4.40 17.92
CA THR A 62 10.57 -4.51 16.71
C THR A 62 10.29 -3.43 15.66
N LEU A 63 9.34 -2.53 15.92
CA LEU A 63 8.99 -1.45 15.00
C LEU A 63 9.77 -0.20 15.41
N THR A 64 10.80 0.15 14.65
CA THR A 64 11.49 1.44 14.80
C THR A 64 10.51 2.59 14.59
N PRO A 65 10.30 3.48 15.57
CA PRO A 65 9.50 4.68 15.39
C PRO A 65 10.14 5.58 14.31
N GLY A 66 9.42 5.87 13.23
CA GLY A 66 9.93 6.69 12.11
C GLY A 66 9.67 6.09 10.73
N ARG A 67 10.32 6.62 9.68
CA ARG A 67 10.19 6.10 8.31
C ARG A 67 10.93 4.75 8.19
N PRO A 68 10.28 3.69 7.68
CA PRO A 68 10.88 2.36 7.52
C PRO A 68 11.78 2.22 6.28
N TRP A 69 12.16 3.34 5.66
CA TRP A 69 13.06 3.40 4.52
C TRP A 69 14.15 4.43 4.86
N LYS A 70 15.41 3.97 4.81
CA LYS A 70 16.60 4.85 4.78
C LYS A 70 16.74 5.44 3.38
#